data_AF-A0A950LVR5-F1
#
_entry.id   AF-A0A950LVR5-F1
#
_cell.length_a   1.000
_cell.length_b   1.000
_cell.length_c   1.000
_cell.angle_alpha   90.00
_cell.angle_beta   90.00
_cell.angle_gamma   90.00
#
_symmetry.space_group_name_H-M   'P 1'
#
loop_
_entity.id
_entity.type
_entity.pdbx_description
1 polymer ?
#
loop_
_entity_poly.entity_id
_entity_poly.type
_entity_poly.pdbx_seq_one_letter_code
_entity_poly.pdbx_strand_id
1 'polypeptide(L)'
;MVTVRFTGALVLVIIMVGACRVAGQDNPAQATEPTQSQPSQPKGTPTQQPAQNPKTAPQVKEILPSYEGQNVTAVELAGQPNLDTRQLLPLLAQQAKQPFAQEKVDQSIAALKQTRRFHDVQLEVRPEPEGVRVLLVLQPATYFGIYTFPGATGHFAYSRVLQIASYPPKGAYSPIDVQNATDALETFFRQSGYFEAQVQPELRTSPPWGLVNVIFHSKLNRRAKFGEVVIRGVSDRETTHLRGTLHSFLARLRRSAIRPGKTYNMATVRRATQYMANALGKQGYLGAQVKLAGAEYSAASNRANVIYEVKTGPIVHVRVTGAHLWSWNRRKLLPIYQQAGVDAELIQEGRQNLVSYFQSKGYFEVKVDTKVDQGDQSETILYQIVKGSRHKVKGVALAGNQHFSEKALLAQVKVEKAHFWSHGKYSQKLVRSSVRNIENLYKADGFSSVKVTPQVTSNQGNVLVTFHLQEGPQDIVDALDVRGNQSVPVAQLAPKGLKLGAGEPYSARNVQLDRNQIMATYLADGYLTATFRETAKQVPGQPHRLQVVYQIYEGP
;
A
#
# COMPACT_ATOMS: atom_id res chain seq x y z
N MET A 1 -9.45 -29.72 -33.06
CA MET A 1 -8.59 -30.91 -32.93
C MET A 1 -7.61 -30.85 -34.08
N VAL A 2 -6.47 -30.16 -33.88
CA VAL A 2 -5.37 -30.10 -34.86
C VAL A 2 -4.10 -30.14 -34.03
N THR A 3 -3.40 -31.25 -34.17
CA THR A 3 -2.20 -31.62 -33.42
C THR A 3 -1.00 -31.31 -34.30
N VAL A 4 -0.14 -30.39 -33.90
CA VAL A 4 1.16 -30.16 -34.55
C VAL A 4 2.24 -30.55 -33.55
N ARG A 5 2.90 -31.67 -33.82
CA ARG A 5 4.13 -32.12 -33.17
C ARG A 5 5.31 -31.44 -33.86
N PHE A 6 6.19 -30.80 -33.10
CA PHE A 6 7.54 -30.49 -33.54
C PHE A 6 8.54 -31.26 -32.68
N THR A 7 9.39 -31.99 -33.38
CA THR A 7 10.43 -32.89 -32.90
C THR A 7 11.75 -32.11 -32.82
N GLY A 8 12.65 -32.56 -31.94
CA GLY A 8 13.77 -31.78 -31.43
C GLY A 8 14.98 -31.62 -32.34
N ALA A 9 15.97 -30.88 -31.83
CA ALA A 9 17.39 -31.14 -32.03
C ALA A 9 18.19 -30.41 -30.93
N LEU A 10 18.91 -31.20 -30.15
CA LEU A 10 19.84 -30.81 -29.10
C LEU A 10 21.22 -30.62 -29.76
N VAL A 11 21.84 -29.45 -29.63
CA VAL A 11 23.24 -29.25 -30.05
C VAL A 11 24.06 -28.89 -28.80
N LEU A 12 24.89 -29.85 -28.42
CA LEU A 12 25.88 -29.79 -27.36
C LEU A 12 27.16 -29.17 -27.95
N VAL A 13 27.59 -28.00 -27.44
CA VAL A 13 28.91 -27.44 -27.76
C VAL A 13 29.78 -27.50 -26.52
N ILE A 14 30.77 -28.37 -26.58
CA ILE A 14 31.87 -28.52 -25.63
C ILE A 14 32.97 -27.53 -26.04
N ILE A 15 33.39 -26.63 -25.16
CA ILE A 15 34.65 -25.89 -25.32
C ILE A 15 35.54 -26.16 -24.11
N MET A 16 36.74 -26.65 -24.42
CA MET A 16 37.80 -27.06 -23.52
C MET A 16 38.47 -25.90 -22.78
N VAL A 17 39.03 -26.31 -21.64
CA VAL A 17 39.96 -25.67 -20.71
C VAL A 17 41.20 -25.09 -21.39
N GLY A 18 41.61 -23.90 -20.96
CA GLY A 18 42.97 -23.35 -21.18
C GLY A 18 43.44 -22.64 -19.90
N ALA A 19 44.22 -23.35 -19.09
CA ALA A 19 44.91 -22.80 -17.93
C ALA A 19 46.23 -22.14 -18.36
N CYS A 20 46.52 -20.94 -17.88
CA CYS A 20 47.86 -20.37 -17.95
C CYS A 20 48.25 -19.83 -16.56
N ARG A 21 49.27 -20.47 -15.99
CA ARG A 21 50.01 -20.08 -14.77
C ARG A 21 51.18 -19.20 -15.22
N VAL A 22 51.43 -18.08 -14.53
CA VAL A 22 52.75 -17.45 -14.47
C VAL A 22 53.06 -17.13 -13.01
N ALA A 23 54.28 -17.47 -12.60
CA ALA A 23 54.82 -17.35 -11.27
C ALA A 23 55.87 -16.23 -11.22
N GLY A 24 55.95 -15.58 -10.04
CA GLY A 24 57.19 -15.17 -9.37
C GLY A 24 57.90 -13.89 -9.86
N GLN A 25 58.09 -12.93 -8.95
CA GLN A 25 59.41 -12.70 -8.32
C GLN A 25 59.39 -11.56 -7.28
N ASP A 26 59.98 -11.86 -6.12
CA ASP A 26 60.35 -10.97 -5.02
C ASP A 26 61.47 -9.97 -5.40
N ASN A 27 61.59 -8.84 -4.69
CA ASN A 27 62.66 -8.52 -3.70
C ASN A 27 62.72 -6.99 -3.35
N PRO A 28 63.49 -6.52 -2.35
CA PRO A 28 63.04 -5.55 -1.34
C PRO A 28 63.95 -4.30 -1.24
N ALA A 29 63.71 -3.41 -0.27
CA ALA A 29 64.77 -2.72 0.49
C ALA A 29 64.21 -1.84 1.62
N GLN A 30 64.79 -2.03 2.81
CA GLN A 30 64.69 -1.20 4.01
C GLN A 30 65.70 -0.05 3.94
N ALA A 31 65.45 1.03 4.70
CA ALA A 31 66.51 1.86 5.26
C ALA A 31 66.08 2.37 6.65
N THR A 32 66.98 2.19 7.62
CA THR A 32 66.85 2.45 9.05
C THR A 32 67.73 3.63 9.51
N GLU A 33 67.26 4.28 10.59
CA GLU A 33 68.01 4.93 11.71
C GLU A 33 68.62 6.36 11.57
N PRO A 34 68.85 7.12 12.69
CA PRO A 34 68.95 6.67 14.09
C PRO A 34 68.23 7.48 15.20
N THR A 35 68.27 6.86 16.38
CA THR A 35 67.89 7.25 17.75
C THR A 35 68.66 8.44 18.34
N GLN A 36 67.98 9.31 19.11
CA GLN A 36 68.57 10.03 20.26
C GLN A 36 67.58 10.15 21.45
N SER A 37 68.18 10.24 22.63
CA SER A 37 67.77 9.89 23.99
C SER A 37 66.91 10.91 24.77
N GLN A 38 66.24 10.41 25.83
CA GLN A 38 65.38 11.10 26.81
C GLN A 38 66.11 12.21 27.64
N PRO A 39 65.36 13.13 28.28
CA PRO A 39 65.07 12.93 29.72
C PRO A 39 63.63 13.32 30.18
N SER A 40 63.37 12.98 31.44
CA SER A 40 62.14 12.72 32.21
C SER A 40 61.24 13.92 32.63
N GLN A 41 59.91 13.70 32.60
CA GLN A 41 58.79 14.14 33.50
C GLN A 41 58.54 15.66 33.80
N PRO A 42 57.29 16.15 34.06
CA PRO A 42 56.17 15.46 34.73
C PRO A 42 54.75 15.65 34.13
N LYS A 43 53.84 14.86 34.71
CA LYS A 43 52.37 14.79 34.56
C LYS A 43 51.68 16.10 34.17
N GLY A 44 51.00 16.06 33.02
CA GLY A 44 49.94 16.98 32.62
C GLY A 44 48.82 16.18 31.95
N THR A 45 47.62 16.31 32.50
CA THR A 45 46.28 15.85 32.10
C THR A 45 46.13 15.30 30.67
N PRO A 46 45.54 14.09 30.45
CA PRO A 46 45.07 13.73 29.12
C PRO A 46 43.81 14.53 28.82
N THR A 47 43.98 15.54 27.98
CA THR A 47 42.94 16.23 27.22
C THR A 47 41.99 15.20 26.60
N GLN A 48 40.69 15.40 26.84
CA GLN A 48 39.62 14.66 26.20
C GLN A 48 39.80 14.67 24.68
N GLN A 49 40.00 13.49 24.10
CA GLN A 49 39.81 13.27 22.68
C GLN A 49 38.36 13.64 22.33
N PRO A 50 38.10 14.51 21.34
CA PRO A 50 36.74 14.83 20.95
C PRO A 50 36.05 13.53 20.52
N ALA A 51 34.89 13.27 21.13
CA ALA A 51 34.03 12.15 20.80
C ALA A 51 33.84 12.11 19.28
N GLN A 52 34.33 11.04 18.65
CA GLN A 52 34.09 10.83 17.23
C GLN A 52 32.59 10.66 17.03
N ASN A 53 31.95 11.68 16.48
CA ASN A 53 30.54 11.67 16.12
C ASN A 53 30.25 10.39 15.32
N PRO A 54 29.19 9.63 15.68
CA PRO A 54 28.85 8.40 14.99
C PRO A 54 28.67 8.66 13.48
N LYS A 55 29.16 7.73 12.65
CA LYS A 55 28.93 7.72 11.20
C LYS A 55 27.51 7.23 10.91
N THR A 56 26.51 7.96 11.40
CA THR A 56 25.13 7.85 10.94
C THR A 56 25.09 8.28 9.48
N ALA A 57 24.34 7.56 8.62
CA ALA A 57 24.14 7.96 7.24
C ALA A 57 23.68 9.44 7.18
N PRO A 58 24.22 10.27 6.27
CA PRO A 58 23.90 11.72 6.22
C PRO A 58 22.39 11.99 6.18
N GLN A 59 21.65 11.14 5.47
CA GLN A 59 20.20 11.18 5.33
C GLN A 59 19.46 10.99 6.66
N VAL A 60 19.97 10.15 7.57
CA VAL A 60 19.38 9.96 8.90
C VAL A 60 19.67 11.18 9.76
N LYS A 61 20.89 11.75 9.71
CA LYS A 61 21.23 12.97 10.47
C LYS A 61 20.34 14.16 10.14
N GLU A 62 19.93 14.31 8.89
CA GLU A 62 19.04 15.40 8.44
C GLU A 62 17.61 15.28 8.97
N ILE A 63 17.13 14.06 9.24
CA ILE A 63 15.74 13.81 9.67
C ILE A 63 15.60 13.56 11.18
N LEU A 64 16.69 13.30 11.91
CA LEU A 64 16.67 13.06 13.36
C LEU A 64 15.90 14.13 14.16
N PRO A 65 16.06 15.45 13.90
CA PRO A 65 15.33 16.48 14.64
C PRO A 65 13.80 16.39 14.45
N SER A 66 13.32 15.80 13.35
CA SER A 66 11.87 15.63 13.10
C SER A 66 11.23 14.55 13.98
N TYR A 67 12.03 13.70 14.61
CA TYR A 67 11.57 12.61 15.48
C TYR A 67 11.59 12.98 16.97
N GLU A 68 12.15 14.13 17.34
CA GLU A 68 12.23 14.57 18.73
C GLU A 68 10.84 14.62 19.38
N GLY A 69 10.71 14.01 20.56
CA GLY A 69 9.45 13.92 21.31
C GLY A 69 8.44 12.88 20.80
N GLN A 70 8.68 12.22 19.66
CA GLN A 70 7.81 11.13 19.19
C GLN A 70 7.94 9.88 20.08
N ASN A 71 6.89 9.08 20.23
CA ASN A 71 6.94 7.85 21.03
C ASN A 71 7.91 6.83 20.41
N VAL A 72 8.81 6.24 21.20
CA VAL A 72 9.67 5.15 20.73
C VAL A 72 8.96 3.81 20.90
N THR A 73 8.66 3.13 19.80
CA THR A 73 7.94 1.84 19.83
C THR A 73 8.85 0.71 20.32
N ALA A 74 10.09 0.68 19.84
CA ALA A 74 11.13 -0.25 20.29
C ALA A 74 12.54 0.34 20.11
N VAL A 75 13.47 -0.11 20.95
CA VAL A 75 14.91 0.14 20.81
C VAL A 75 15.61 -1.20 20.71
N GLU A 76 16.36 -1.42 19.64
CA GLU A 76 16.97 -2.72 19.37
C GLU A 76 18.42 -2.63 18.89
N LEU A 77 19.15 -3.71 19.15
CA LEU A 77 20.51 -3.91 18.68
C LEU A 77 20.48 -4.81 17.44
N ALA A 78 21.01 -4.32 16.33
CA ALA A 78 20.96 -4.97 15.02
C ALA A 78 22.36 -5.27 14.47
N GLY A 79 22.42 -6.15 13.47
CA GLY A 79 23.64 -6.46 12.71
C GLY A 79 24.49 -7.60 13.27
N GLN A 80 24.14 -8.22 14.39
CA GLN A 80 24.95 -9.28 15.02
C GLN A 80 24.12 -10.55 15.32
N PRO A 81 24.03 -11.52 14.38
CA PRO A 81 23.17 -12.70 14.54
C PRO A 81 23.61 -13.67 15.64
N ASN A 82 24.90 -13.69 15.98
CA ASN A 82 25.45 -14.60 16.99
C ASN A 82 25.61 -13.95 18.38
N LEU A 83 25.18 -12.69 18.55
CA LEU A 83 25.36 -11.93 19.79
C LEU A 83 24.11 -12.04 20.67
N ASP A 84 24.26 -12.43 21.93
CA ASP A 84 23.19 -12.29 22.91
C ASP A 84 23.05 -10.82 23.31
N THR A 85 22.05 -10.16 22.74
CA THR A 85 21.78 -8.74 22.93
C THR A 85 21.20 -8.41 24.30
N ARG A 86 20.67 -9.41 25.05
CA ARG A 86 19.99 -9.20 26.34
C ARG A 86 20.89 -8.58 27.40
N GLN A 87 22.19 -8.86 27.35
CA GLN A 87 23.18 -8.31 28.28
C GLN A 87 23.50 -6.83 28.00
N LEU A 88 23.18 -6.35 26.80
CA LEU A 88 23.50 -5.00 26.34
C LEU A 88 22.29 -4.05 26.42
N LEU A 89 21.07 -4.59 26.48
CA LEU A 89 19.84 -3.79 26.63
C LEU A 89 19.83 -2.89 27.88
N PRO A 90 20.35 -3.29 29.05
CA PRO A 90 20.40 -2.41 30.23
C PRO A 90 21.32 -1.19 30.07
N LEU A 91 22.22 -1.20 29.09
CA LEU A 91 23.14 -0.08 28.81
C LEU A 91 22.48 1.02 27.99
N LEU A 92 21.27 0.81 27.49
CA LEU A 92 20.57 1.76 26.61
C LEU A 92 19.83 2.80 27.45
N ALA A 93 20.22 4.06 27.28
CA ALA A 93 19.56 5.21 27.90
C ALA A 93 18.22 5.54 27.23
N GLN A 94 18.10 5.35 25.90
CA GLN A 94 16.81 5.40 25.21
C GLN A 94 16.09 4.05 25.40
N GLN A 95 14.83 4.11 25.81
CA GLN A 95 13.99 2.93 26.03
C GLN A 95 12.69 3.02 25.22
N ALA A 96 12.06 1.85 25.01
CA ALA A 96 10.72 1.77 24.43
C ALA A 96 9.69 2.45 25.34
N LYS A 97 8.60 2.96 24.74
CA LYS A 97 7.51 3.72 25.38
C LYS A 97 7.93 5.04 26.01
N GLN A 98 9.16 5.50 25.76
CA GLN A 98 9.60 6.84 26.12
C GLN A 98 9.60 7.73 24.87
N PRO A 99 9.43 9.05 25.02
CA PRO A 99 9.68 9.96 23.90
C PRO A 99 11.11 9.79 23.40
N PHE A 100 11.27 9.90 22.09
CA PHE A 100 12.54 9.91 21.40
C PHE A 100 13.30 11.17 21.81
N ALA A 101 14.50 10.97 22.33
CA ALA A 101 15.42 12.06 22.64
C ALA A 101 16.78 11.75 22.04
N GLN A 102 17.25 12.60 21.13
CA GLN A 102 18.54 12.40 20.46
C GLN A 102 19.68 12.23 21.47
N GLU A 103 19.67 13.01 22.57
CA GLU A 103 20.67 12.91 23.63
C GLU A 103 20.74 11.51 24.26
N LYS A 104 19.59 10.88 24.52
CA LYS A 104 19.53 9.51 25.08
C LYS A 104 20.01 8.47 24.08
N VAL A 105 19.77 8.69 22.79
CA VAL A 105 20.27 7.81 21.73
C VAL A 105 21.80 7.91 21.65
N ASP A 106 22.35 9.13 21.71
CA ASP A 106 23.80 9.35 21.71
C ASP A 106 24.47 8.76 22.96
N GLN A 107 23.84 8.88 24.14
CA GLN A 107 24.28 8.20 25.37
C GLN A 107 24.29 6.68 25.21
N SER A 108 23.26 6.11 24.56
CA SER A 108 23.18 4.67 24.30
C SER A 108 24.29 4.21 23.36
N ILE A 109 24.55 4.96 22.28
CA ILE A 109 25.64 4.71 21.34
C ILE A 109 27.00 4.79 22.06
N ALA A 110 27.21 5.80 22.90
CA ALA A 110 28.43 5.98 23.67
C ALA A 110 28.65 4.81 24.65
N ALA A 111 27.61 4.40 25.39
CA ALA A 111 27.67 3.26 26.30
C ALA A 111 28.02 1.95 25.58
N LEU A 112 27.45 1.71 24.40
CA LEU A 112 27.80 0.55 23.57
C LEU A 112 29.24 0.60 23.07
N LYS A 113 29.74 1.78 22.65
CA LYS A 113 31.14 1.95 22.22
C LYS A 113 32.13 1.75 23.37
N GLN A 114 31.78 2.15 24.59
CA GLN A 114 32.62 1.95 25.79
C GLN A 114 32.87 0.47 26.10
N THR A 115 32.00 -0.44 25.66
CA THR A 115 32.24 -1.88 25.80
C THR A 115 33.47 -2.37 25.01
N ARG A 116 33.97 -1.59 24.04
CA ARG A 116 35.05 -1.95 23.11
C ARG A 116 34.83 -3.25 22.33
N ARG A 117 33.58 -3.76 22.30
CA ARG A 117 33.20 -4.99 21.58
C ARG A 117 32.85 -4.74 20.11
N PHE A 118 32.64 -3.50 19.72
CA PHE A 118 32.16 -3.10 18.40
C PHE A 118 33.05 -1.99 17.82
N HIS A 119 33.31 -2.05 16.52
CA HIS A 119 34.13 -1.04 15.83
C HIS A 119 33.38 0.29 15.74
N ASP A 120 32.08 0.23 15.46
CA ASP A 120 31.19 1.39 15.41
C ASP A 120 29.75 0.98 15.73
N VAL A 121 28.91 1.96 16.02
CA VAL A 121 27.46 1.79 16.21
C VAL A 121 26.76 2.86 15.39
N GLN A 122 25.96 2.42 14.43
CA GLN A 122 25.20 3.29 13.54
C GLN A 122 23.74 3.35 13.97
N LEU A 123 23.15 4.52 13.87
CA LEU A 123 21.74 4.73 14.16
C LEU A 123 20.91 4.67 12.87
N GLU A 124 19.92 3.79 12.87
CA GLU A 124 18.83 3.77 11.91
C GLU A 124 17.50 4.02 12.65
N VAL A 125 16.60 4.78 12.04
CA VAL A 125 15.26 5.04 12.59
C VAL A 125 14.23 4.59 11.57
N ARG A 126 13.27 3.75 12.00
CA ARG A 126 12.17 3.28 11.16
C ARG A 126 10.86 3.88 11.67
N PRO A 127 10.16 4.69 10.87
CA PRO A 127 8.83 5.19 11.23
C PRO A 127 7.81 4.06 11.34
N GLU A 128 6.98 4.10 12.38
CA GLU A 128 5.90 3.14 12.63
C GLU A 128 4.58 3.89 12.95
N PRO A 129 3.39 3.26 12.80
CA PRO A 129 2.13 3.93 13.06
C PRO A 129 1.98 4.51 14.48
N GLU A 130 2.62 3.89 15.46
CA GLU A 130 2.57 4.28 16.88
C GLU A 130 3.82 5.06 17.34
N GLY A 131 4.68 5.49 16.40
CA GLY A 131 5.86 6.30 16.68
C GLY A 131 7.09 5.91 15.86
N VAL A 132 8.24 5.75 16.52
CA VAL A 132 9.51 5.43 15.84
C VAL A 132 10.21 4.24 16.47
N ARG A 133 10.75 3.36 15.62
CA ARG A 133 11.60 2.24 16.03
C ARG A 133 13.06 2.62 15.85
N VAL A 134 13.83 2.51 16.92
CA VAL A 134 15.25 2.90 16.99
C VAL A 134 16.13 1.66 16.85
N LEU A 135 16.93 1.62 15.78
CA LEU A 135 17.84 0.53 15.46
C LEU A 135 19.28 0.99 15.67
N LEU A 136 19.97 0.35 16.60
CA LEU A 136 21.40 0.55 16.83
C LEU A 136 22.17 -0.59 16.15
N VAL A 137 22.69 -0.31 14.96
CA VAL A 137 23.37 -1.26 14.08
C VAL A 137 24.84 -1.37 14.48
N LEU A 138 25.21 -2.54 15.03
CA LEU A 138 26.54 -2.83 15.57
C LEU A 138 27.50 -3.28 14.47
N GLN A 139 28.61 -2.56 14.26
CA GLN A 139 29.58 -2.83 13.21
C GLN A 139 30.72 -3.77 13.67
N PRO A 140 31.17 -4.72 12.82
CA PRO A 140 30.75 -4.96 11.43
C PRO A 140 29.36 -5.62 11.35
N ALA A 141 28.43 -4.99 10.63
CA ALA A 141 27.04 -5.44 10.60
C ALA A 141 26.81 -6.55 9.58
N THR A 142 25.97 -7.51 9.95
CA THR A 142 25.38 -8.50 9.05
C THR A 142 24.01 -8.01 8.60
N TYR A 143 23.76 -8.06 7.30
CA TYR A 143 22.50 -7.64 6.68
C TYR A 143 21.68 -8.86 6.27
N PHE A 144 20.36 -8.70 6.19
CA PHE A 144 19.51 -9.75 5.66
C PHE A 144 19.88 -10.05 4.21
N GLY A 145 20.20 -11.31 3.94
CA GLY A 145 20.25 -11.89 2.60
C GLY A 145 18.84 -12.26 2.15
N ILE A 146 18.64 -13.46 1.63
CA ILE A 146 17.32 -13.89 1.14
C ILE A 146 16.48 -14.59 2.22
N TYR A 147 15.16 -14.45 2.11
CA TYR A 147 14.20 -15.28 2.83
C TYR A 147 13.79 -16.47 1.98
N THR A 148 13.79 -17.66 2.55
CA THR A 148 13.30 -18.86 1.89
C THR A 148 12.25 -19.54 2.76
N PHE A 149 11.29 -20.23 2.13
CA PHE A 149 10.14 -20.80 2.83
C PHE A 149 9.91 -22.29 2.47
N PRO A 150 10.86 -23.19 2.78
CA PRO A 150 10.66 -24.62 2.58
C PRO A 150 9.36 -25.11 3.22
N GLY A 151 8.59 -25.93 2.51
CA GLY A 151 7.30 -26.47 2.97
C GLY A 151 6.09 -25.54 2.77
N ALA A 152 6.29 -24.23 2.55
CA ALA A 152 5.20 -23.30 2.28
C ALA A 152 4.99 -23.04 0.77
N THR A 153 6.06 -22.97 -0.01
CA THR A 153 6.04 -22.59 -1.44
C THR A 153 5.34 -23.61 -2.36
N GLY A 154 5.08 -24.83 -1.88
CA GLY A 154 4.25 -25.81 -2.58
C GLY A 154 2.75 -25.54 -2.50
N HIS A 155 2.31 -24.70 -1.56
CA HIS A 155 0.89 -24.39 -1.32
C HIS A 155 0.56 -22.91 -1.54
N PHE A 156 1.56 -22.04 -1.50
CA PHE A 156 1.41 -20.59 -1.64
C PHE A 156 2.49 -20.03 -2.56
N ALA A 157 2.14 -19.02 -3.34
CA ALA A 157 3.11 -18.31 -4.17
C ALA A 157 4.21 -17.68 -3.31
N TYR A 158 5.47 -17.80 -3.73
CA TYR A 158 6.63 -17.27 -3.00
C TYR A 158 6.48 -15.78 -2.69
N SER A 159 6.08 -14.96 -3.67
CA SER A 159 5.86 -13.51 -3.49
C SER A 159 4.82 -13.19 -2.41
N ARG A 160 3.78 -14.02 -2.27
CA ARG A 160 2.77 -13.84 -1.23
C ARG A 160 3.34 -14.14 0.15
N VAL A 161 4.10 -15.22 0.29
CA VAL A 161 4.72 -15.62 1.56
C VAL A 161 5.79 -14.62 1.97
N LEU A 162 6.60 -14.14 1.02
CA LEU A 162 7.59 -13.08 1.24
C LEU A 162 6.95 -11.77 1.70
N GLN A 163 5.84 -11.36 1.08
CA GLN A 163 5.09 -10.17 1.49
C GLN A 163 4.55 -10.31 2.92
N ILE A 164 4.05 -11.49 3.29
CA ILE A 164 3.54 -11.74 4.65
C ILE A 164 4.66 -11.70 5.68
N ALA A 165 5.83 -12.25 5.35
CA ALA A 165 7.01 -12.19 6.20
C ALA A 165 7.59 -10.77 6.35
N SER A 166 7.03 -9.76 5.67
CA SER A 166 7.48 -8.36 5.69
C SER A 166 9.00 -8.24 5.51
N TYR A 167 9.55 -9.01 4.56
CA TYR A 167 10.99 -9.08 4.31
C TYR A 167 11.61 -7.68 4.21
N PRO A 168 12.57 -7.33 5.09
CA PRO A 168 13.24 -6.03 5.07
C PRO A 168 14.47 -6.09 4.13
N PRO A 169 14.33 -5.65 2.86
CA PRO A 169 15.43 -5.72 1.90
C PRO A 169 16.62 -4.89 2.36
N LYS A 170 17.83 -5.47 2.36
CA LYS A 170 19.08 -4.81 2.82
C LYS A 170 19.01 -4.24 4.24
N GLY A 171 18.02 -4.65 5.05
CA GLY A 171 17.96 -4.25 6.45
C GLY A 171 19.10 -4.91 7.24
N ALA A 172 19.66 -4.18 8.20
CA ALA A 172 20.51 -4.81 9.21
C ALA A 172 19.74 -5.96 9.87
N TYR A 173 20.41 -7.09 10.10
CA TYR A 173 19.79 -8.24 10.75
C TYR A 173 19.22 -7.84 12.11
N SER A 174 17.94 -8.13 12.35
CA SER A 174 17.32 -8.02 13.66
C SER A 174 16.62 -9.34 14.04
N PRO A 175 16.86 -9.88 15.24
CA PRO A 175 16.11 -11.05 15.72
C PRO A 175 14.61 -10.76 15.87
N ILE A 176 14.22 -9.51 16.15
CA ILE A 176 12.82 -9.09 16.26
C ILE A 176 12.15 -9.16 14.88
N ASP A 177 12.82 -8.74 13.81
CA ASP A 177 12.28 -8.85 12.45
C ASP A 177 12.06 -10.31 12.02
N VAL A 178 12.95 -11.24 12.43
CA VAL A 178 12.79 -12.68 12.19
C VAL A 178 11.61 -13.25 12.99
N GLN A 179 11.44 -12.84 14.26
CA GLN A 179 10.30 -13.28 15.07
C GLN A 179 8.98 -12.76 14.50
N ASN A 180 8.91 -11.47 14.15
CA ASN A 180 7.74 -10.86 13.53
C ASN A 180 7.35 -11.56 12.22
N ALA A 181 8.34 -11.90 11.39
CA ALA A 181 8.14 -12.68 10.17
C ALA A 181 7.57 -14.08 10.48
N THR A 182 8.13 -14.76 11.49
CA THR A 182 7.66 -16.07 11.96
C THR A 182 6.19 -15.99 12.40
N ASP A 183 5.84 -15.05 13.27
CA ASP A 183 4.48 -14.86 13.79
C ASP A 183 3.48 -14.50 12.69
N ALA A 184 3.90 -13.65 11.74
CA ALA A 184 3.08 -13.26 10.59
C ALA A 184 2.80 -14.45 9.66
N LEU A 185 3.81 -15.29 9.40
CA LEU A 185 3.67 -16.51 8.61
C LEU A 185 2.75 -17.52 9.29
N GLU A 186 2.95 -17.80 10.57
CA GLU A 186 2.07 -18.70 11.34
C GLU A 186 0.63 -18.20 11.34
N THR A 187 0.44 -16.90 11.57
CA THR A 187 -0.88 -16.28 11.51
C THR A 187 -1.52 -16.41 10.13
N PHE A 188 -0.76 -16.18 9.06
CA PHE A 188 -1.23 -16.35 7.69
C PHE A 188 -1.59 -17.82 7.36
N PHE A 189 -0.79 -18.78 7.81
CA PHE A 189 -1.06 -20.21 7.62
C PHE A 189 -2.32 -20.64 8.38
N ARG A 190 -2.48 -20.22 9.64
CA ARG A 190 -3.71 -20.43 10.43
C ARG A 190 -4.93 -19.84 9.72
N GLN A 191 -4.85 -18.58 9.26
CA GLN A 191 -5.92 -17.94 8.47
C GLN A 191 -6.19 -18.65 7.14
N SER A 192 -5.21 -19.34 6.56
CA SER A 192 -5.38 -20.13 5.34
C SER A 192 -5.97 -21.52 5.59
N GLY A 193 -6.14 -21.89 6.87
CA GLY A 193 -6.74 -23.15 7.33
C GLY A 193 -5.74 -24.17 7.86
N TYR A 194 -4.45 -23.83 7.98
CA TYR A 194 -3.41 -24.68 8.55
C TYR A 194 -3.19 -24.28 10.01
N PHE A 195 -4.10 -24.72 10.89
CA PHE A 195 -4.15 -24.25 12.28
C PHE A 195 -3.00 -24.77 13.15
N GLU A 196 -2.43 -25.91 12.78
CA GLU A 196 -1.27 -26.53 13.43
C GLU A 196 0.03 -26.22 12.68
N ALA A 197 0.04 -25.20 11.81
CA ALA A 197 1.25 -24.82 11.11
C ALA A 197 2.31 -24.34 12.12
N GLN A 198 3.54 -24.83 11.94
CA GLN A 198 4.69 -24.41 12.72
C GLN A 198 5.73 -23.83 11.78
N VAL A 199 6.34 -22.72 12.17
CA VAL A 199 7.41 -22.07 11.41
C VAL A 199 8.67 -22.00 12.28
N GLN A 200 9.74 -22.63 11.81
CA GLN A 200 11.03 -22.61 12.50
C GLN A 200 12.05 -21.84 11.64
N PRO A 201 12.54 -20.68 12.10
CA PRO A 201 13.59 -19.97 11.39
C PRO A 201 14.96 -20.62 11.63
N GLU A 202 15.71 -20.86 10.57
CA GLU A 202 17.12 -21.23 10.57
C GLU A 202 17.93 -20.07 9.95
N LEU A 203 18.98 -19.63 10.65
CA LEU A 203 19.87 -18.57 10.17
C LEU A 203 21.09 -19.20 9.50
N ARG A 204 21.33 -18.83 8.24
CA ARG A 204 22.57 -19.18 7.53
C ARG A 204 23.39 -17.92 7.29
N THR A 205 24.37 -17.72 8.15
CA THR A 205 25.31 -16.61 8.05
C THR A 205 26.35 -16.91 6.98
N SER A 206 26.74 -15.88 6.23
CA SER A 206 27.77 -15.93 5.21
C SER A 206 28.82 -14.86 5.55
N PRO A 207 29.80 -15.19 6.41
CA PRO A 207 30.78 -14.23 6.93
C PRO A 207 31.54 -13.41 5.87
N PRO A 208 31.95 -13.98 4.72
CA PRO A 208 32.68 -13.22 3.70
C PRO A 208 31.85 -12.10 3.06
N TRP A 209 30.53 -12.22 3.08
CA TRP A 209 29.60 -11.31 2.40
C TRP A 209 28.85 -10.40 3.36
N GLY A 210 29.00 -10.60 4.69
CA GLY A 210 28.25 -9.85 5.69
C GLY A 210 26.74 -10.05 5.58
N LEU A 211 26.29 -11.23 5.11
CA LEU A 211 24.87 -11.53 4.90
C LEU A 211 24.39 -12.67 5.81
N VAL A 212 23.11 -12.63 6.16
CA VAL A 212 22.40 -13.74 6.81
C VAL A 212 21.13 -14.08 6.02
N ASN A 213 21.12 -15.28 5.45
CA ASN A 213 19.93 -15.84 4.84
C ASN A 213 19.04 -16.43 5.94
N VAL A 214 17.74 -16.20 5.85
CA VAL A 214 16.76 -16.72 6.82
C VAL A 214 15.90 -17.76 6.13
N ILE A 215 15.92 -18.98 6.66
CA ILE A 215 15.18 -20.13 6.13
C ILE A 215 14.04 -20.44 7.09
N PHE A 216 12.81 -20.17 6.67
CA PHE A 216 11.62 -20.44 7.46
C PHE A 216 11.07 -21.83 7.13
N HIS A 217 11.56 -22.85 7.85
CA HIS A 217 11.08 -24.23 7.71
C HIS A 217 9.64 -24.31 8.18
N SER A 218 8.72 -24.48 7.23
CA SER A 218 7.29 -24.42 7.50
C SER A 218 6.69 -25.82 7.44
N LYS A 219 6.21 -26.32 8.58
CA LYS A 219 5.41 -27.55 8.65
C LYS A 219 3.94 -27.17 8.70
N LEU A 220 3.27 -27.18 7.54
CA LEU A 220 1.86 -26.75 7.45
C LEU A 220 0.87 -27.71 8.11
N ASN A 221 1.22 -29.00 8.23
CA ASN A 221 0.32 -30.05 8.73
C ASN A 221 -1.01 -30.11 7.96
N ARG A 222 -2.03 -30.74 8.56
CA ARG A 222 -3.31 -30.97 7.89
C ARG A 222 -4.11 -29.68 7.81
N ARG A 223 -4.70 -29.42 6.65
CA ARG A 223 -5.67 -28.33 6.51
C ARG A 223 -6.94 -28.68 7.26
N ALA A 224 -7.40 -27.76 8.11
CA ALA A 224 -8.61 -27.92 8.89
C ALA A 224 -9.85 -27.93 8.01
N LYS A 225 -10.89 -28.56 8.54
CA LYS A 225 -12.25 -28.50 8.00
C LYS A 225 -13.04 -27.45 8.78
N PHE A 226 -14.09 -26.91 8.17
CA PHE A 226 -15.07 -26.13 8.90
C PHE A 226 -15.72 -27.00 9.97
N GLY A 227 -15.81 -26.44 11.18
CA GLY A 227 -16.67 -26.92 12.25
C GLY A 227 -18.01 -26.22 12.18
N GLU A 228 -18.51 -25.80 13.34
CA GLU A 228 -19.77 -25.09 13.46
C GLU A 228 -19.63 -23.58 13.24
N VAL A 229 -20.76 -22.92 12.99
CA VAL A 229 -20.83 -21.46 12.93
C VAL A 229 -21.46 -20.97 14.23
N VAL A 230 -20.67 -20.22 14.99
CA VAL A 230 -21.06 -19.56 16.24
C VAL A 230 -21.35 -18.10 15.91
N ILE A 231 -22.55 -17.63 16.24
CA ILE A 231 -22.99 -16.25 16.05
C ILE A 231 -23.29 -15.68 17.43
N ARG A 232 -22.64 -14.59 17.80
CA ARG A 232 -22.80 -13.89 19.08
C ARG A 232 -23.38 -12.50 18.85
N GLY A 233 -24.08 -11.94 19.84
CA GLY A 233 -24.58 -10.55 19.82
C GLY A 233 -25.99 -10.35 19.25
N VAL A 234 -26.72 -11.43 18.96
CA VAL A 234 -28.10 -11.39 18.45
C VAL A 234 -28.96 -12.43 19.16
N SER A 235 -30.29 -12.32 19.04
CA SER A 235 -31.23 -13.26 19.64
C SER A 235 -31.10 -14.69 19.06
N ASP A 236 -31.60 -15.70 19.79
CA ASP A 236 -31.57 -17.10 19.34
C ASP A 236 -32.33 -17.32 18.02
N ARG A 237 -33.42 -16.58 17.83
CA ARG A 237 -34.21 -16.61 16.60
C ARG A 237 -33.41 -16.09 15.41
N GLU A 238 -32.70 -14.97 15.58
CA GLU A 238 -31.84 -14.39 14.53
C GLU A 238 -30.63 -15.29 14.25
N THR A 239 -30.02 -15.84 15.29
CA THR A 239 -28.93 -16.83 15.16
C THR A 239 -29.36 -18.03 14.32
N THR A 240 -30.53 -18.59 14.61
CA THR A 240 -31.10 -19.72 13.85
C THR A 240 -31.35 -19.34 12.39
N HIS A 241 -31.90 -18.14 12.15
CA HIS A 241 -32.15 -17.65 10.80
C HIS A 241 -30.85 -17.44 9.98
N LEU A 242 -29.83 -16.81 10.57
CA LEU A 242 -28.55 -16.56 9.92
C LEU A 242 -27.81 -17.87 9.63
N ARG A 243 -27.83 -18.81 10.57
CA ARG A 243 -27.29 -20.17 10.38
C ARG A 243 -28.02 -20.89 9.25
N GLY A 244 -29.35 -20.82 9.20
CA GLY A 244 -30.15 -21.39 8.10
C GLY A 244 -29.80 -20.74 6.74
N THR A 245 -29.61 -19.42 6.73
CA THR A 245 -29.21 -18.66 5.55
C THR A 245 -27.87 -19.14 5.00
N LEU A 246 -26.86 -19.39 5.85
CA LEU A 246 -25.57 -19.94 5.43
C LEU A 246 -25.64 -21.38 4.89
N HIS A 247 -26.65 -22.17 5.26
CA HIS A 247 -26.84 -23.52 4.74
C HIS A 247 -27.70 -23.60 3.47
N SER A 248 -28.31 -22.49 3.06
CA SER A 248 -29.20 -22.40 1.89
C SER A 248 -28.51 -22.79 0.58
N PHE A 249 -29.30 -23.23 -0.41
CA PHE A 249 -28.80 -23.50 -1.77
C PHE A 249 -28.13 -22.27 -2.40
N LEU A 250 -28.72 -21.09 -2.22
CA LEU A 250 -28.16 -19.83 -2.72
C LEU A 250 -26.80 -19.50 -2.10
N ALA A 251 -26.58 -19.80 -0.83
CA ALA A 251 -25.27 -19.64 -0.19
C ALA A 251 -24.21 -20.56 -0.82
N ARG A 252 -24.61 -21.78 -1.23
CA ARG A 252 -23.70 -22.72 -1.92
C ARG A 252 -23.34 -22.20 -3.30
N LEU A 253 -24.33 -21.74 -4.07
CA LEU A 253 -24.12 -21.17 -5.40
C LEU A 253 -23.18 -19.94 -5.34
N ARG A 254 -23.34 -19.10 -4.31
CA ARG A 254 -22.49 -17.93 -4.06
C ARG A 254 -21.17 -18.22 -3.36
N ARG A 255 -20.85 -19.49 -3.08
CA ARG A 255 -19.64 -19.92 -2.35
C ARG A 255 -19.48 -19.22 -0.98
N SER A 256 -20.59 -18.91 -0.32
CA SER A 256 -20.66 -18.32 1.02
C SER A 256 -21.12 -19.32 2.08
N ALA A 257 -21.51 -20.54 1.69
CA ALA A 257 -21.93 -21.57 2.63
C ALA A 257 -20.75 -22.14 3.43
N ILE A 258 -20.80 -22.00 4.75
CA ILE A 258 -19.90 -22.69 5.68
C ILE A 258 -20.56 -24.00 6.06
N ARG A 259 -19.91 -25.12 5.74
CA ARG A 259 -20.47 -26.46 5.94
C ARG A 259 -19.52 -27.30 6.79
N PRO A 260 -19.99 -27.86 7.91
CA PRO A 260 -19.20 -28.78 8.71
C PRO A 260 -18.57 -29.87 7.84
N GLY A 261 -17.28 -30.12 8.04
CA GLY A 261 -16.51 -31.15 7.34
C GLY A 261 -15.97 -30.76 5.95
N LYS A 262 -16.36 -29.61 5.37
CA LYS A 262 -15.72 -29.07 4.16
C LYS A 262 -14.43 -28.33 4.51
N THR A 263 -13.47 -28.25 3.60
CA THR A 263 -12.17 -27.61 3.84
C THR A 263 -12.33 -26.14 4.24
N TYR A 264 -11.62 -25.73 5.30
CA TYR A 264 -11.60 -24.35 5.76
C TYR A 264 -11.00 -23.42 4.69
N ASN A 265 -11.68 -22.31 4.42
CA ASN A 265 -11.23 -21.31 3.46
C ASN A 265 -11.69 -19.90 3.87
N MET A 266 -10.73 -19.01 4.11
CA MET A 266 -10.99 -17.63 4.52
C MET A 266 -11.80 -16.82 3.50
N ALA A 267 -11.68 -17.10 2.20
CA ALA A 267 -12.50 -16.43 1.19
C ALA A 267 -13.98 -16.80 1.35
N THR A 268 -14.29 -18.04 1.74
CA THR A 268 -15.66 -18.46 2.05
C THR A 268 -16.16 -17.76 3.33
N VAL A 269 -15.32 -17.67 4.36
CA VAL A 269 -15.63 -16.95 5.61
C VAL A 269 -15.97 -15.48 5.33
N ARG A 270 -15.15 -14.75 4.57
CA ARG A 270 -15.43 -13.35 4.19
C ARG A 270 -16.72 -13.21 3.36
N ARG A 271 -16.97 -14.13 2.42
CA ARG A 271 -18.22 -14.14 1.64
C ARG A 271 -19.44 -14.41 2.53
N ALA A 272 -19.30 -15.28 3.53
CA ALA A 272 -20.33 -15.56 4.52
C ALA A 272 -20.67 -14.32 5.35
N THR A 273 -19.66 -13.55 5.79
CA THR A 273 -19.85 -12.24 6.44
C THR A 273 -20.76 -11.32 5.62
N GLN A 274 -20.39 -11.07 4.36
CA GLN A 274 -21.18 -10.20 3.49
C GLN A 274 -22.57 -10.78 3.19
N TYR A 275 -22.67 -12.10 3.07
CA TYR A 275 -23.94 -12.77 2.79
C TYR A 275 -24.92 -12.64 3.96
N MET A 276 -24.45 -12.78 5.21
CA MET A 276 -25.25 -12.53 6.41
C MET A 276 -25.65 -11.07 6.55
N ALA A 277 -24.71 -10.12 6.37
CA ALA A 277 -25.02 -8.69 6.40
C ALA A 277 -26.12 -8.33 5.38
N ASN A 278 -26.02 -8.84 4.15
CA ASN A 278 -27.05 -8.65 3.13
C ASN A 278 -28.40 -9.30 3.49
N ALA A 279 -28.40 -10.42 4.23
CA ALA A 279 -29.62 -11.08 4.68
C ALA A 279 -30.34 -10.25 5.76
N LEU A 280 -29.59 -9.71 6.72
CA LEU A 280 -30.09 -8.78 7.74
C LEU A 280 -30.64 -7.50 7.10
N GLY A 281 -29.92 -6.93 6.13
CA GLY A 281 -30.40 -5.75 5.40
C GLY A 281 -31.72 -5.98 4.65
N LYS A 282 -32.00 -7.21 4.17
CA LYS A 282 -33.30 -7.55 3.57
C LYS A 282 -34.44 -7.62 4.58
N GLN A 283 -34.14 -7.85 5.85
CA GLN A 283 -35.09 -7.82 6.95
C GLN A 283 -35.30 -6.41 7.52
N GLY A 284 -34.55 -5.41 7.05
CA GLY A 284 -34.65 -4.01 7.49
C GLY A 284 -33.52 -3.56 8.42
N TYR A 285 -32.64 -4.46 8.86
CA TYR A 285 -31.46 -4.11 9.65
C TYR A 285 -30.35 -3.54 8.76
N LEU A 286 -30.57 -2.36 8.19
CA LEU A 286 -29.60 -1.69 7.29
C LEU A 286 -28.34 -1.25 8.04
N GLY A 287 -28.44 -1.03 9.35
CA GLY A 287 -27.30 -0.76 10.24
C GLY A 287 -26.52 -2.01 10.67
N ALA A 288 -26.90 -3.22 10.23
CA ALA A 288 -26.32 -4.44 10.76
C ALA A 288 -24.82 -4.57 10.43
N GLN A 289 -24.03 -4.82 11.47
CA GLN A 289 -22.61 -5.08 11.40
C GLN A 289 -22.37 -6.57 11.67
N VAL A 290 -21.74 -7.25 10.73
CA VAL A 290 -21.29 -8.64 10.89
C VAL A 290 -19.76 -8.62 10.85
N LYS A 291 -19.12 -8.97 11.96
CA LYS A 291 -17.66 -9.03 12.09
C LYS A 291 -17.21 -10.46 12.30
N LEU A 292 -16.12 -10.83 11.64
CA LEU A 292 -15.44 -12.10 11.92
C LEU A 292 -14.61 -11.90 13.20
N ALA A 293 -15.01 -12.55 14.29
CA ALA A 293 -14.28 -12.51 15.55
C ALA A 293 -13.07 -13.46 15.53
N GLY A 294 -13.17 -14.57 14.77
CA GLY A 294 -12.06 -15.52 14.61
C GLY A 294 -12.53 -16.92 14.28
N ALA A 295 -11.66 -17.90 14.51
CA ALA A 295 -12.01 -19.31 14.45
C ALA A 295 -11.37 -20.09 15.61
N GLU A 296 -12.17 -20.85 16.34
CA GLU A 296 -11.73 -21.74 17.41
C GLU A 296 -11.42 -23.12 16.81
N TYR A 297 -10.16 -23.55 16.88
CA TYR A 297 -9.71 -24.82 16.30
C TYR A 297 -9.66 -25.94 17.34
N SER A 298 -10.13 -27.14 16.95
CA SER A 298 -10.03 -28.38 17.72
C SER A 298 -9.12 -29.37 17.00
N ALA A 299 -7.94 -29.65 17.59
CA ALA A 299 -6.96 -30.60 17.05
C ALA A 299 -7.52 -32.02 16.94
N ALA A 300 -8.27 -32.49 17.95
CA ALA A 300 -8.85 -33.83 17.99
C ALA A 300 -9.78 -34.13 16.80
N SER A 301 -10.53 -33.12 16.33
CA SER A 301 -11.45 -33.26 15.20
C SER A 301 -10.92 -32.69 13.88
N ASN A 302 -9.78 -31.97 13.92
CA ASN A 302 -9.27 -31.15 12.82
C ASN A 302 -10.35 -30.22 12.23
N ARG A 303 -11.14 -29.59 13.12
CA ARG A 303 -12.23 -28.67 12.75
C ARG A 303 -12.04 -27.30 13.39
N ALA A 304 -12.36 -26.26 12.62
CA ALA A 304 -12.34 -24.87 13.08
C ALA A 304 -13.76 -24.30 13.10
N ASN A 305 -14.27 -23.99 14.28
CA ASN A 305 -15.54 -23.32 14.50
C ASN A 305 -15.38 -21.83 14.17
N VAL A 306 -16.20 -21.30 13.26
CA VAL A 306 -16.09 -19.91 12.81
C VAL A 306 -17.00 -19.03 13.68
N ILE A 307 -16.44 -17.96 14.24
CA ILE A 307 -17.13 -17.11 15.19
C ILE A 307 -17.40 -15.75 14.55
N TYR A 308 -18.68 -15.38 14.52
CA TYR A 308 -19.13 -14.07 14.08
C TYR A 308 -19.71 -13.29 15.27
N GLU A 309 -19.32 -12.03 15.37
CA GLU A 309 -19.99 -11.05 16.21
C GLU A 309 -20.93 -10.24 15.33
N VAL A 310 -22.21 -10.24 15.66
CA VAL A 310 -23.25 -9.55 14.91
C VAL A 310 -23.90 -8.51 15.80
N LYS A 311 -24.00 -7.29 15.29
CA LYS A 311 -24.78 -6.21 15.90
C LYS A 311 -25.83 -5.79 14.87
N THR A 312 -27.11 -6.03 15.14
CA THR A 312 -28.19 -5.75 14.19
C THR A 312 -28.45 -4.25 14.02
N GLY A 313 -28.28 -3.47 15.09
CA GLY A 313 -28.67 -2.07 15.12
C GLY A 313 -30.21 -1.91 15.05
N PRO A 314 -30.72 -0.66 15.02
CA PRO A 314 -32.15 -0.42 14.85
C PRO A 314 -32.62 -0.88 13.47
N ILE A 315 -33.92 -1.19 13.35
CA ILE A 315 -34.54 -1.40 12.04
C ILE A 315 -34.60 -0.05 11.33
N VAL A 316 -34.09 0.04 10.11
CA VAL A 316 -34.02 1.31 9.39
C VAL A 316 -35.00 1.32 8.23
N HIS A 317 -35.97 2.23 8.32
CA HIS A 317 -36.95 2.45 7.26
C HIS A 317 -36.55 3.66 6.42
N VAL A 318 -36.32 3.43 5.13
CA VAL A 318 -35.99 4.50 4.19
C VAL A 318 -37.22 4.91 3.42
N ARG A 319 -37.68 6.13 3.69
CA ARG A 319 -38.83 6.73 3.00
C ARG A 319 -38.32 7.80 2.04
N VAL A 320 -38.82 7.76 0.81
CA VAL A 320 -38.53 8.79 -0.19
C VAL A 320 -39.87 9.38 -0.65
N THR A 321 -40.04 10.70 -0.50
CA THR A 321 -41.26 11.42 -0.87
C THR A 321 -40.97 12.49 -1.92
N GLY A 322 -42.02 13.01 -2.55
CA GLY A 322 -41.93 14.05 -3.58
C GLY A 322 -41.46 13.56 -4.96
N ALA A 323 -40.90 12.35 -5.06
CA ALA A 323 -40.64 11.69 -6.33
C ALA A 323 -40.76 10.15 -6.22
N HIS A 324 -41.30 9.52 -7.26
CA HIS A 324 -41.30 8.06 -7.35
C HIS A 324 -39.90 7.53 -7.71
N LEU A 325 -39.43 6.54 -6.96
CA LEU A 325 -38.18 5.81 -7.21
C LEU A 325 -38.42 4.30 -7.13
N TRP A 326 -38.17 3.62 -8.26
CA TRP A 326 -38.21 2.16 -8.31
C TRP A 326 -37.16 1.53 -7.37
N SER A 327 -37.46 0.34 -6.84
CA SER A 327 -36.69 -0.28 -5.76
C SER A 327 -35.19 -0.45 -6.07
N TRP A 328 -34.82 -0.90 -7.28
CA TRP A 328 -33.42 -0.96 -7.73
C TRP A 328 -32.66 0.36 -7.64
N ASN A 329 -33.31 1.47 -7.90
CA ASN A 329 -32.71 2.79 -8.03
C ASN A 329 -32.56 3.33 -6.62
N ARG A 330 -33.55 3.10 -5.76
CA ARG A 330 -33.42 3.34 -4.33
C ARG A 330 -32.22 2.59 -3.74
N ARG A 331 -32.10 1.29 -3.99
CA ARG A 331 -30.98 0.46 -3.52
C ARG A 331 -29.64 0.85 -4.13
N LYS A 332 -29.62 1.29 -5.39
CA LYS A 332 -28.41 1.73 -6.10
C LYS A 332 -27.94 3.10 -5.66
N LEU A 333 -28.87 4.04 -5.43
CA LEU A 333 -28.57 5.45 -5.15
C LEU A 333 -28.33 5.71 -3.66
N LEU A 334 -28.90 4.90 -2.76
CA LEU A 334 -28.77 5.08 -1.31
C LEU A 334 -27.76 4.08 -0.74
N PRO A 335 -26.55 4.54 -0.33
CA PRO A 335 -25.44 3.67 0.11
C PRO A 335 -25.77 2.79 1.31
N ILE A 336 -26.68 3.24 2.18
CA ILE A 336 -27.19 2.51 3.35
C ILE A 336 -27.80 1.12 3.03
N TYR A 337 -28.11 0.82 1.75
CA TYR A 337 -28.53 -0.52 1.33
C TYR A 337 -27.38 -1.44 0.91
N GLN A 338 -26.17 -0.92 0.79
CA GLN A 338 -24.99 -1.60 0.25
C GLN A 338 -23.87 -1.71 1.29
N GLN A 339 -23.71 -0.68 2.11
CA GLN A 339 -22.70 -0.59 3.16
C GLN A 339 -23.31 -0.94 4.51
N ALA A 340 -22.49 -1.50 5.40
CA ALA A 340 -22.91 -1.86 6.74
C ALA A 340 -22.87 -0.62 7.64
N GLY A 341 -24.02 -0.20 8.14
CA GLY A 341 -24.12 0.95 9.05
C GLY A 341 -25.07 2.03 8.54
N VAL A 342 -25.51 2.86 9.48
CA VAL A 342 -26.25 4.09 9.21
C VAL A 342 -25.50 5.20 9.93
N ASP A 343 -24.75 5.97 9.16
CA ASP A 343 -24.06 7.16 9.64
C ASP A 343 -24.45 8.37 8.80
N ALA A 344 -24.13 9.56 9.31
CA ALA A 344 -24.47 10.82 8.66
C ALA A 344 -23.80 10.98 7.29
N GLU A 345 -22.63 10.37 7.07
CA GLU A 345 -21.89 10.43 5.82
C GLU A 345 -22.62 9.65 4.71
N LEU A 346 -23.09 8.43 5.01
CA LEU A 346 -23.87 7.61 4.08
C LEU A 346 -25.22 8.26 3.73
N ILE A 347 -25.86 8.93 4.69
CA ILE A 347 -27.10 9.67 4.46
C ILE A 347 -26.83 10.86 3.53
N GLN A 348 -25.75 11.61 3.78
CA GLN A 348 -25.35 12.74 2.96
C GLN A 348 -24.95 12.31 1.55
N GLU A 349 -24.23 11.20 1.41
CA GLU A 349 -23.90 10.62 0.12
C GLU A 349 -25.17 10.19 -0.63
N GLY A 350 -26.11 9.53 0.06
CA GLY A 350 -27.42 9.18 -0.49
C GLY A 350 -28.19 10.41 -1.00
N ARG A 351 -28.22 11.50 -0.22
CA ARG A 351 -28.80 12.79 -0.61
C ARG A 351 -28.14 13.33 -1.89
N GLN A 352 -26.82 13.35 -1.94
CA GLN A 352 -26.06 13.83 -3.10
C GLN A 352 -26.27 12.94 -4.35
N ASN A 353 -26.39 11.63 -4.18
CA ASN A 353 -26.68 10.68 -5.25
C ASN A 353 -28.09 10.90 -5.81
N LEU A 354 -29.09 11.14 -4.95
CA LEU A 354 -30.45 11.50 -5.37
C LEU A 354 -30.47 12.84 -6.13
N VAL A 355 -29.84 13.89 -5.60
CA VAL A 355 -29.69 15.19 -6.29
C VAL A 355 -29.09 14.97 -7.68
N SER A 356 -27.95 14.29 -7.75
CA SER A 356 -27.24 14.06 -9.02
C SER A 356 -28.09 13.25 -10.01
N TYR A 357 -28.84 12.26 -9.52
CA TYR A 357 -29.75 11.45 -10.35
C TYR A 357 -30.88 12.29 -10.94
N PHE A 358 -31.55 13.13 -10.16
CA PHE A 358 -32.63 13.97 -10.67
C PHE A 358 -32.13 15.11 -11.57
N GLN A 359 -30.99 15.73 -11.23
CA GLN A 359 -30.32 16.69 -12.12
C GLN A 359 -30.01 16.05 -13.47
N SER A 360 -29.51 14.80 -13.49
CA SER A 360 -29.20 14.10 -14.75
C SER A 360 -30.43 13.81 -15.62
N LYS A 361 -31.63 13.95 -15.06
CA LYS A 361 -32.91 13.81 -15.77
C LYS A 361 -33.52 15.13 -16.22
N GLY A 362 -32.89 16.27 -15.92
CA GLY A 362 -33.37 17.60 -16.29
C GLY A 362 -33.95 18.41 -15.12
N TYR A 363 -33.94 17.89 -13.89
CA TYR A 363 -34.44 18.61 -12.71
C TYR A 363 -33.27 19.33 -12.01
N PHE A 364 -32.82 20.44 -12.59
CA PHE A 364 -31.56 21.07 -12.17
C PHE A 364 -31.64 21.76 -10.81
N GLU A 365 -32.83 22.26 -10.46
CA GLU A 365 -33.15 22.94 -9.21
C GLU A 365 -33.59 21.98 -8.09
N VAL A 366 -33.43 20.66 -8.31
CA VAL A 366 -33.86 19.65 -7.34
C VAL A 366 -33.22 19.90 -5.97
N LYS A 367 -34.08 19.96 -4.96
CA LYS A 367 -33.67 19.97 -3.55
C LYS A 367 -34.02 18.63 -2.94
N VAL A 368 -33.09 18.07 -2.18
CA VAL A 368 -33.31 16.86 -1.40
C VAL A 368 -32.94 17.19 0.03
N ASP A 369 -33.94 17.19 0.89
CA ASP A 369 -33.78 17.34 2.33
C ASP A 369 -33.82 15.98 3.00
N THR A 370 -33.07 15.84 4.08
CA THR A 370 -32.98 14.60 4.86
C THR A 370 -33.45 14.87 6.28
N LYS A 371 -34.36 14.04 6.78
CA LYS A 371 -34.75 13.99 8.20
C LYS A 371 -34.52 12.60 8.72
N VAL A 372 -33.92 12.50 9.89
CA VAL A 372 -33.74 11.24 10.61
C VAL A 372 -34.66 11.31 11.82
N ASP A 373 -35.58 10.37 11.90
CA ASP A 373 -36.47 10.20 13.04
C ASP A 373 -36.05 8.94 13.79
N GLN A 374 -35.53 9.15 15.01
CA GLN A 374 -35.05 8.08 15.87
C GLN A 374 -36.21 7.65 16.77
N GLY A 375 -36.84 6.52 16.45
CA GLY A 375 -37.78 5.85 17.35
C GLY A 375 -37.07 4.81 18.22
N ASP A 376 -37.78 4.33 19.25
CA ASP A 376 -37.21 3.43 20.27
C ASP A 376 -36.65 2.10 19.71
N GLN A 377 -37.24 1.58 18.63
CA GLN A 377 -36.84 0.30 18.02
C GLN A 377 -36.57 0.39 16.51
N SER A 378 -36.84 1.55 15.91
CA SER A 378 -36.68 1.76 14.47
C SER A 378 -36.27 3.20 14.18
N GLU A 379 -35.40 3.36 13.20
CA GLU A 379 -34.98 4.65 12.67
C GLU A 379 -35.63 4.87 11.31
N THR A 380 -36.27 6.01 11.10
CA THR A 380 -36.80 6.38 9.78
C THR A 380 -35.96 7.47 9.15
N ILE A 381 -35.34 7.16 8.02
CA ILE A 381 -34.61 8.12 7.19
C ILE A 381 -35.54 8.59 6.08
N LEU A 382 -35.96 9.84 6.16
CA LEU A 382 -36.85 10.48 5.19
C LEU A 382 -36.04 11.38 4.25
N TYR A 383 -36.03 11.02 2.97
CA TYR A 383 -35.55 11.88 1.88
C TYR A 383 -36.75 12.59 1.24
N GLN A 384 -36.84 13.90 1.42
CA GLN A 384 -37.90 14.73 0.84
C GLN A 384 -37.37 15.40 -0.44
N ILE A 385 -37.94 15.04 -1.59
CA ILE A 385 -37.46 15.50 -2.89
C ILE A 385 -38.40 16.57 -3.45
N VAL A 386 -37.91 17.79 -3.58
CA VAL A 386 -38.57 18.85 -4.34
C VAL A 386 -37.91 18.90 -5.71
N LYS A 387 -38.55 18.30 -6.71
CA LYS A 387 -38.00 18.17 -8.07
C LYS A 387 -37.77 19.52 -8.76
N GLY A 388 -38.67 20.48 -8.55
CA GLY A 388 -38.72 21.69 -9.37
C GLY A 388 -39.11 21.40 -10.82
N SER A 389 -38.96 22.41 -11.67
CA SER A 389 -39.28 22.32 -13.09
C SER A 389 -38.23 21.51 -13.86
N ARG A 390 -38.66 20.86 -14.94
CA ARG A 390 -37.78 20.08 -15.80
C ARG A 390 -37.29 20.95 -16.95
N HIS A 391 -35.98 21.04 -17.11
CA HIS A 391 -35.33 21.87 -18.12
C HIS A 391 -34.32 21.06 -18.94
N LYS A 392 -33.72 21.73 -19.92
CA LYS A 392 -32.75 21.14 -20.84
C LYS A 392 -31.35 21.72 -20.64
N VAL A 393 -30.33 20.91 -20.89
CA VAL A 393 -28.97 21.41 -21.10
C VAL A 393 -28.92 22.03 -22.49
N LYS A 394 -28.99 23.37 -22.57
CA LYS A 394 -29.04 24.12 -23.83
C LYS A 394 -27.73 24.01 -24.60
N GLY A 395 -26.62 23.93 -23.88
CA GLY A 395 -25.30 23.81 -24.47
C GLY A 395 -24.24 23.41 -23.46
N VAL A 396 -23.15 22.93 -24.01
CA VAL A 396 -21.88 22.74 -23.33
C VAL A 396 -20.84 23.45 -24.19
N ALA A 397 -20.09 24.37 -23.62
CA ALA A 397 -19.12 25.19 -24.31
C ALA A 397 -17.76 25.12 -23.61
N LEU A 398 -16.71 25.37 -24.38
CA LEU A 398 -15.34 25.50 -23.89
C LEU A 398 -14.80 26.88 -24.32
N ALA A 399 -13.98 27.48 -23.47
CA ALA A 399 -13.34 28.76 -23.77
C ALA A 399 -11.92 28.75 -23.22
N GLY A 400 -10.98 29.33 -23.96
CA GLY A 400 -9.58 29.43 -23.55
C GLY A 400 -8.72 28.22 -23.92
N ASN A 401 -9.26 27.23 -24.63
CA ASN A 401 -8.45 26.18 -25.23
C ASN A 401 -7.77 26.67 -26.52
N GLN A 402 -6.45 26.50 -26.61
CA GLN A 402 -5.62 26.83 -27.75
C GLN A 402 -4.85 25.58 -28.22
N HIS A 403 -4.38 24.76 -27.29
CA HIS A 403 -3.62 23.56 -27.58
C HIS A 403 -4.48 22.40 -28.12
N PHE A 404 -5.55 22.05 -27.42
CA PHE A 404 -6.47 20.98 -27.85
C PHE A 404 -7.67 21.53 -28.62
N SER A 405 -8.07 20.81 -29.67
CA SER A 405 -9.32 21.08 -30.37
C SER A 405 -10.52 20.95 -29.42
N GLU A 406 -11.53 21.79 -29.62
CA GLU A 406 -12.76 21.78 -28.82
C GLU A 406 -13.41 20.38 -28.82
N LYS A 407 -13.42 19.69 -29.97
CA LYS A 407 -13.95 18.33 -30.11
C LYS A 407 -13.24 17.32 -29.21
N ALA A 408 -11.91 17.39 -29.11
CA ALA A 408 -11.13 16.48 -28.27
C ALA A 408 -11.43 16.69 -26.78
N LEU A 409 -11.61 17.95 -26.37
CA LEU A 409 -11.97 18.30 -25.00
C LEU A 409 -13.42 17.94 -24.67
N LEU A 410 -14.36 18.19 -25.58
CA LEU A 410 -15.76 17.80 -25.40
C LEU A 410 -15.94 16.29 -25.24
N ALA A 411 -15.06 15.47 -25.84
CA ALA A 411 -15.06 14.02 -25.61
C ALA A 411 -14.73 13.61 -24.15
N GLN A 412 -14.05 14.48 -23.39
CA GLN A 412 -13.76 14.28 -21.97
C GLN A 412 -14.88 14.76 -21.04
N VAL A 413 -15.81 15.57 -21.57
CA VAL A 413 -16.92 16.13 -20.81
C VAL A 413 -18.02 15.07 -20.63
N LYS A 414 -18.47 14.91 -19.38
CA LYS A 414 -19.56 13.99 -19.01
C LYS A 414 -20.94 14.68 -18.96
N VAL A 415 -20.96 16.00 -19.04
CA VAL A 415 -22.18 16.79 -19.23
C VAL A 415 -22.60 16.68 -20.70
N GLU A 416 -23.87 16.37 -20.96
CA GLU A 416 -24.36 16.19 -22.33
C GLU A 416 -25.42 17.23 -22.64
N LYS A 417 -25.30 17.87 -23.81
CA LYS A 417 -26.34 18.75 -24.36
C LYS A 417 -27.61 17.94 -24.65
N ALA A 418 -28.76 18.60 -24.58
CA ALA A 418 -30.03 18.00 -25.01
C ALA A 418 -30.02 17.60 -26.49
N HIS A 419 -30.67 16.48 -26.79
CA HIS A 419 -30.90 15.98 -28.15
C HIS A 419 -32.32 15.41 -28.26
N PHE A 420 -32.71 14.88 -29.42
CA PHE A 420 -34.11 14.49 -29.70
C PHE A 420 -34.76 13.57 -28.64
N TRP A 421 -34.00 12.67 -28.01
CA TRP A 421 -34.49 11.70 -27.02
C TRP A 421 -34.08 12.04 -25.56
N SER A 422 -33.33 13.12 -25.33
CA SER A 422 -32.75 13.43 -24.02
C SER A 422 -32.79 14.93 -23.73
N HIS A 423 -33.07 15.28 -22.48
CA HIS A 423 -33.00 16.67 -22.01
C HIS A 423 -31.54 17.11 -21.73
N GLY A 424 -30.57 16.26 -22.07
CA GLY A 424 -29.18 16.40 -21.69
C GLY A 424 -28.92 15.79 -20.33
N LYS A 425 -27.64 15.63 -19.98
CA LYS A 425 -27.21 15.13 -18.68
C LYS A 425 -26.41 16.19 -17.97
N TYR A 426 -26.89 16.62 -16.82
CA TYR A 426 -26.20 17.59 -15.97
C TYR A 426 -26.25 17.16 -14.51
N SER A 427 -25.17 17.41 -13.77
CA SER A 427 -25.16 17.45 -12.32
C SER A 427 -23.81 18.03 -11.87
N GLN A 428 -23.73 18.52 -10.63
CA GLN A 428 -22.46 19.03 -10.11
C GLN A 428 -21.37 17.95 -10.11
N LYS A 429 -21.74 16.68 -9.91
CA LYS A 429 -20.82 15.53 -10.00
C LYS A 429 -20.27 15.34 -11.41
N LEU A 430 -21.10 15.47 -12.44
CA LEU A 430 -20.68 15.38 -13.85
C LEU A 430 -19.80 16.57 -14.24
N VAL A 431 -20.11 17.79 -13.79
CA VAL A 431 -19.27 18.98 -14.00
C VAL A 431 -17.88 18.79 -13.40
N ARG A 432 -17.79 18.44 -12.11
CA ARG A 432 -16.50 18.17 -11.44
C ARG A 432 -15.70 17.04 -12.09
N SER A 433 -16.38 15.99 -12.56
CA SER A 433 -15.74 14.90 -13.29
C SER A 433 -15.17 15.39 -14.63
N SER A 434 -15.92 16.23 -15.35
CA SER A 434 -15.49 16.81 -16.61
C SER A 434 -14.27 17.71 -16.45
N VAL A 435 -14.27 18.58 -15.42
CA VAL A 435 -13.10 19.40 -15.02
C VAL A 435 -11.87 18.52 -14.82
N ARG A 436 -11.97 17.47 -13.98
CA ARG A 436 -10.85 16.55 -13.75
C ARG A 436 -10.38 15.84 -15.01
N ASN A 437 -11.30 15.40 -15.87
CA ASN A 437 -10.91 14.70 -17.11
C ASN A 437 -10.16 15.63 -18.06
N ILE A 438 -10.61 16.89 -18.20
CA ILE A 438 -9.93 17.90 -19.01
C ILE A 438 -8.55 18.21 -18.39
N GLU A 439 -8.48 18.52 -17.10
CA GLU A 439 -7.20 18.80 -16.43
C GLU A 439 -6.22 17.62 -16.55
N ASN A 440 -6.70 16.38 -16.40
CA ASN A 440 -5.87 15.19 -16.56
C ASN A 440 -5.37 15.01 -18.00
N LEU A 441 -6.17 15.40 -19.01
CA LEU A 441 -5.75 15.36 -20.40
C LEU A 441 -4.62 16.37 -20.66
N TYR A 442 -4.75 17.61 -20.17
CA TYR A 442 -3.72 18.64 -20.27
C TYR A 442 -2.46 18.30 -19.48
N LYS A 443 -2.59 17.82 -18.24
CA LYS A 443 -1.46 17.36 -17.41
C LYS A 443 -0.75 16.15 -17.99
N ALA A 444 -1.46 15.32 -18.77
CA ALA A 444 -0.83 14.23 -19.51
C ALA A 444 -0.02 14.72 -20.72
N ASP A 445 -0.07 16.01 -21.05
CA ASP A 445 0.58 16.63 -22.20
C ASP A 445 1.47 17.82 -21.80
N GLY A 446 1.97 17.87 -20.57
CA GLY A 446 2.92 18.90 -20.12
C GLY A 446 2.31 20.10 -19.40
N PHE A 447 1.00 20.30 -19.41
CA PHE A 447 0.39 21.49 -18.82
C PHE A 447 0.10 21.28 -17.33
N SER A 448 1.15 21.33 -16.49
CA SER A 448 1.04 21.07 -15.04
C SER A 448 0.19 22.11 -14.30
N SER A 449 0.23 23.36 -14.77
CA SER A 449 -0.43 24.53 -14.19
C SER A 449 -1.84 24.78 -14.73
N VAL A 450 -2.37 23.88 -15.57
CA VAL A 450 -3.71 24.02 -16.14
C VAL A 450 -4.77 24.20 -15.07
N LYS A 451 -5.68 25.14 -15.30
CA LYS A 451 -6.84 25.39 -14.44
C LYS A 451 -8.11 25.42 -15.27
N VAL A 452 -9.08 24.58 -14.89
CA VAL A 452 -10.39 24.52 -15.56
C VAL A 452 -11.48 25.00 -14.60
N THR A 453 -12.08 26.16 -14.91
CA THR A 453 -13.11 26.78 -14.08
C THR A 453 -14.49 26.61 -14.75
N PRO A 454 -15.40 25.81 -14.17
CA PRO A 454 -16.75 25.66 -14.72
C PRO A 454 -17.62 26.86 -14.36
N GLN A 455 -18.30 27.42 -15.35
CA GLN A 455 -19.35 28.43 -15.20
C GLN A 455 -20.68 27.84 -15.64
N VAL A 456 -21.67 27.87 -14.77
CA VAL A 456 -23.02 27.38 -15.04
C VAL A 456 -23.97 28.58 -15.06
N THR A 457 -24.60 28.82 -16.20
CA THR A 457 -25.62 29.86 -16.34
C THR A 457 -26.98 29.22 -16.54
N SER A 458 -28.01 29.81 -15.92
CA SER A 458 -29.40 29.38 -16.06
C SER A 458 -30.21 30.50 -16.71
N ASN A 459 -30.91 30.20 -17.80
CA ASN A 459 -31.86 31.13 -18.42
C ASN A 459 -33.19 30.40 -18.63
N GLN A 460 -34.26 30.91 -18.00
CA GLN A 460 -35.57 30.25 -17.96
C GLN A 460 -35.47 28.79 -17.51
N GLY A 461 -34.57 28.51 -16.56
CA GLY A 461 -34.25 27.18 -16.02
C GLY A 461 -33.41 26.28 -16.93
N ASN A 462 -33.20 26.62 -18.21
CA ASN A 462 -32.29 25.88 -19.08
C ASN A 462 -30.84 26.21 -18.74
N VAL A 463 -30.01 25.18 -18.67
CA VAL A 463 -28.62 25.30 -18.22
C VAL A 463 -27.67 25.32 -19.41
N LEU A 464 -26.73 26.27 -19.38
CA LEU A 464 -25.55 26.31 -20.23
C LEU A 464 -24.32 26.14 -19.33
N VAL A 465 -23.51 25.14 -19.63
CA VAL A 465 -22.25 24.89 -18.92
C VAL A 465 -21.09 25.30 -19.81
N THR A 466 -20.31 26.29 -19.36
CA THR A 466 -19.09 26.72 -20.03
C THR A 466 -17.91 26.34 -19.15
N PHE A 467 -16.92 25.63 -19.69
CA PHE A 467 -15.65 25.44 -18.98
C PHE A 467 -14.65 26.45 -19.52
N HIS A 468 -14.15 27.31 -18.63
CA HIS A 468 -13.09 28.27 -18.93
C HIS A 468 -11.74 27.64 -18.57
N LEU A 469 -10.87 27.55 -19.56
CA LEU A 469 -9.55 26.97 -19.44
C LEU A 469 -8.50 28.07 -19.36
N GLN A 470 -7.57 27.89 -18.44
CA GLN A 470 -6.28 28.57 -18.42
C GLN A 470 -5.25 27.46 -18.58
N GLU A 471 -4.77 27.25 -19.81
CA GLU A 471 -3.87 26.13 -20.12
C GLU A 471 -2.55 26.24 -19.36
N GLY A 472 -2.04 27.47 -19.28
CA GLY A 472 -0.70 27.74 -18.77
C GLY A 472 0.37 27.32 -19.78
N PRO A 473 1.64 27.56 -19.44
CA PRO A 473 2.78 27.08 -20.22
C PRO A 473 2.91 25.56 -20.16
N GLN A 474 3.43 24.99 -21.25
CA GLN A 474 3.74 23.56 -21.35
C GLN A 474 5.12 23.28 -20.75
N ASP A 475 5.17 22.39 -19.76
CA ASP A 475 6.42 21.92 -19.19
C ASP A 475 7.01 20.83 -20.10
N ILE A 476 8.25 21.04 -20.52
CA ILE A 476 9.02 20.15 -21.39
C ILE A 476 10.13 19.51 -20.58
N VAL A 477 10.35 18.22 -20.80
CA VAL A 477 11.48 17.51 -20.20
C VAL A 477 12.76 17.97 -20.89
N ASP A 478 13.64 18.60 -20.14
CA ASP A 478 14.96 19.04 -20.63
C ASP A 478 15.89 17.84 -20.77
N ALA A 479 15.96 17.04 -19.71
CA ALA A 479 16.67 15.78 -19.68
C ALA A 479 15.99 14.81 -18.72
N LEU A 480 16.04 13.52 -19.09
CA LEU A 480 15.61 12.41 -18.26
C LEU A 480 16.83 11.60 -17.85
N ASP A 481 17.09 11.54 -16.55
CA ASP A 481 18.17 10.75 -15.97
C ASP A 481 17.60 9.56 -15.21
N VAL A 482 18.08 8.36 -15.53
CA VAL A 482 17.71 7.13 -14.83
C VAL A 482 18.87 6.75 -13.93
N ARG A 483 18.63 6.76 -12.62
CA ARG A 483 19.64 6.53 -11.60
C ARG A 483 19.32 5.31 -10.78
N GLY A 484 20.38 4.70 -10.25
CA GLY A 484 20.29 3.57 -9.34
C GLY A 484 19.97 2.24 -10.01
N ASN A 485 19.99 2.16 -11.34
CA ASN A 485 19.86 0.93 -12.12
C ASN A 485 21.22 0.27 -12.43
N GLN A 486 21.98 -0.05 -11.39
CA GLN A 486 23.36 -0.56 -11.55
C GLN A 486 23.38 -1.98 -12.10
N SER A 487 22.35 -2.77 -11.77
CA SER A 487 22.30 -4.20 -12.05
C SER A 487 21.56 -4.49 -13.36
N VAL A 488 20.60 -3.63 -13.73
CA VAL A 488 19.82 -3.78 -14.96
C VAL A 488 19.98 -2.54 -15.86
N PRO A 489 20.58 -2.66 -17.06
CA PRO A 489 20.77 -1.53 -17.95
C PRO A 489 19.41 -1.00 -18.47
N VAL A 490 19.34 0.30 -18.75
CA VAL A 490 18.10 0.97 -19.21
C VAL A 490 17.49 0.27 -20.44
N ALA A 491 18.32 -0.26 -21.34
CA ALA A 491 17.87 -1.00 -22.51
C ALA A 491 17.07 -2.28 -22.17
N GLN A 492 17.33 -2.91 -21.03
CA GLN A 492 16.54 -4.05 -20.55
C GLN A 492 15.30 -3.58 -19.76
N LEU A 493 15.42 -2.49 -19.00
CA LEU A 493 14.28 -1.90 -18.29
C LEU A 493 13.17 -1.44 -19.23
N ALA A 494 13.57 -0.84 -20.35
CA ALA A 494 12.69 -0.28 -21.37
C ALA A 494 13.16 -0.69 -22.77
N PRO A 495 12.93 -1.94 -23.20
CA PRO A 495 13.43 -2.46 -24.48
C PRO A 495 12.81 -1.77 -25.70
N LYS A 496 11.68 -1.09 -25.51
CA LYS A 496 11.03 -0.25 -26.53
C LYS A 496 11.25 1.25 -26.31
N GLY A 497 12.21 1.61 -25.47
CA GLY A 497 12.42 2.96 -24.95
C GLY A 497 11.42 3.35 -23.86
N LEU A 498 11.80 4.35 -23.08
CA LEU A 498 10.91 5.01 -22.13
C LEU A 498 9.88 5.87 -22.88
N LYS A 499 8.70 6.05 -22.28
CA LYS A 499 7.62 6.88 -22.79
C LYS A 499 7.86 8.35 -22.52
N LEU A 500 8.55 8.69 -21.45
CA LEU A 500 9.07 10.02 -21.21
C LEU A 500 10.50 10.12 -21.79
N GLY A 501 10.80 11.22 -22.45
CA GLY A 501 12.11 11.48 -23.04
C GLY A 501 12.43 12.97 -23.07
N ALA A 502 13.70 13.31 -23.31
CA ALA A 502 14.11 14.69 -23.49
C ALA A 502 13.43 15.31 -24.72
N GLY A 503 13.00 16.57 -24.60
CA GLY A 503 12.27 17.30 -25.63
C GLY A 503 10.76 17.02 -25.66
N GLU A 504 10.28 15.99 -24.97
CA GLU A 504 8.85 15.65 -24.90
C GLU A 504 8.15 16.42 -23.76
N PRO A 505 6.82 16.61 -23.85
CA PRO A 505 6.05 17.19 -22.75
C PRO A 505 6.10 16.33 -21.50
N TYR A 506 6.18 16.98 -20.34
CA TYR A 506 6.15 16.26 -19.06
C TYR A 506 4.77 15.64 -18.81
N SER A 507 4.70 14.32 -18.80
CA SER A 507 3.45 13.58 -18.64
C SER A 507 3.49 12.65 -17.44
N ALA A 508 2.71 12.96 -16.40
CA ALA A 508 2.56 12.07 -15.24
C ALA A 508 2.04 10.67 -15.64
N ARG A 509 1.27 10.58 -16.74
CA ARG A 509 0.83 9.30 -17.30
C ARG A 509 2.01 8.51 -17.88
N ASN A 510 2.89 9.14 -18.63
CA ASN A 510 4.07 8.48 -19.19
C ASN A 510 5.03 8.05 -18.07
N VAL A 511 5.24 8.89 -17.05
CA VAL A 511 5.96 8.51 -15.82
C VAL A 511 5.38 7.24 -15.20
N GLN A 512 4.06 7.14 -15.06
CA GLN A 512 3.44 5.96 -14.48
C GLN A 512 3.58 4.71 -15.37
N LEU A 513 3.51 4.86 -16.69
CA LEU A 513 3.72 3.75 -17.63
C LEU A 513 5.17 3.26 -17.58
N ASP A 514 6.13 4.18 -17.58
CA ASP A 514 7.55 3.87 -17.44
C ASP A 514 7.84 3.22 -16.10
N ARG A 515 7.32 3.78 -15.00
CA ARG A 515 7.38 3.16 -13.68
C ARG A 515 6.85 1.74 -13.71
N ASN A 516 5.66 1.51 -14.26
CA ASN A 516 5.06 0.18 -14.28
C ASN A 516 5.90 -0.81 -15.09
N GLN A 517 6.44 -0.37 -16.22
CA GLN A 517 7.32 -1.18 -17.06
C GLN A 517 8.63 -1.51 -16.35
N ILE A 518 9.33 -0.51 -15.81
CA ILE A 518 10.59 -0.66 -15.07
C ILE A 518 10.37 -1.60 -13.88
N MET A 519 9.33 -1.36 -13.06
CA MET A 519 9.02 -2.19 -11.90
C MET A 519 8.61 -3.62 -12.29
N ALA A 520 7.96 -3.82 -13.43
CA ALA A 520 7.64 -5.15 -13.93
C ALA A 520 8.88 -5.92 -14.38
N THR A 521 9.84 -5.27 -15.05
CA THR A 521 11.13 -5.87 -15.43
C THR A 521 11.91 -6.28 -14.18
N TYR A 522 12.09 -5.37 -13.22
CA TYR A 522 12.73 -5.70 -11.94
C TYR A 522 12.04 -6.85 -11.22
N LEU A 523 10.70 -6.87 -11.17
CA LEU A 523 9.96 -7.96 -10.57
C LEU A 523 10.20 -9.30 -11.30
N ALA A 524 10.28 -9.29 -12.63
CA ALA A 524 10.55 -10.47 -13.44
C ALA A 524 11.98 -11.00 -13.25
N ASP A 525 12.94 -10.08 -13.09
CA ASP A 525 14.36 -10.39 -12.87
C ASP A 525 14.67 -10.74 -11.40
N GLY A 526 13.66 -10.73 -10.52
CA GLY A 526 13.77 -11.18 -9.12
C GLY A 526 13.93 -10.09 -8.07
N TYR A 527 13.92 -8.82 -8.45
CA TYR A 527 14.03 -7.65 -7.56
C TYR A 527 12.67 -7.29 -6.96
N LEU A 528 12.23 -8.10 -5.98
CA LEU A 528 10.88 -8.05 -5.40
C LEU A 528 10.58 -6.79 -4.57
N THR A 529 11.62 -6.06 -4.19
CA THR A 529 11.52 -4.83 -3.38
C THR A 529 12.00 -3.60 -4.12
N ALA A 530 12.16 -3.68 -5.45
CA ALA A 530 12.50 -2.53 -6.24
C ALA A 530 11.47 -1.42 -6.01
N THR A 531 11.96 -0.22 -5.76
CA THR A 531 11.11 0.97 -5.65
C THR A 531 11.55 2.01 -6.67
N PHE A 532 10.59 2.86 -7.03
CA PHE A 532 10.76 3.90 -8.02
C PHE A 532 10.29 5.22 -7.42
N ARG A 533 11.15 6.23 -7.47
CA ARG A 533 10.82 7.60 -7.14
C ARG A 533 11.15 8.49 -8.33
N GLU A 534 10.19 9.29 -8.74
CA GLU A 534 10.40 10.33 -9.73
C GLU A 534 10.57 11.68 -9.03
N THR A 535 11.46 12.52 -9.58
CA THR A 535 11.53 13.93 -9.24
C THR A 535 11.69 14.77 -10.50
N ALA A 536 10.79 15.72 -10.71
CA ALA A 536 10.90 16.75 -11.72
C ALA A 536 11.24 18.09 -11.06
N LYS A 537 12.39 18.66 -11.39
CA LYS A 537 12.82 19.97 -10.90
C LYS A 537 12.93 20.94 -12.08
N GLN A 538 12.51 22.18 -11.87
CA GLN A 538 12.70 23.24 -12.86
C GLN A 538 14.19 23.51 -13.05
N VAL A 539 14.60 23.67 -14.30
CA VAL A 539 15.96 24.09 -14.65
C VAL A 539 16.10 25.57 -14.25
N PRO A 540 17.15 25.95 -13.49
CA PRO A 540 17.38 27.35 -13.11
C PRO A 540 17.37 28.28 -14.33
N GLY A 541 16.58 29.36 -14.27
CA GLY A 541 16.42 30.31 -15.37
C GLY A 541 15.47 29.86 -16.49
N GLN A 542 14.95 28.63 -16.46
CA GLN A 542 14.02 28.08 -17.46
C GLN A 542 12.83 27.37 -16.77
N PRO A 543 11.81 28.13 -16.31
CA PRO A 543 10.78 27.62 -15.39
C PRO A 543 9.89 26.50 -15.96
N HIS A 544 9.86 26.32 -17.28
CA HIS A 544 9.07 25.27 -17.97
C HIS A 544 9.93 24.18 -18.62
N ARG A 545 11.21 24.13 -18.23
CA ARG A 545 12.12 23.05 -18.56
C ARG A 545 12.35 22.25 -17.31
N LEU A 546 12.05 20.96 -17.37
CA LEU A 546 12.13 20.07 -16.22
C LEU A 546 13.29 19.10 -16.39
N GLN A 547 14.19 19.10 -15.42
CA GLN A 547 15.12 18.01 -15.20
C GLN A 547 14.36 16.90 -14.46
N VAL A 548 14.11 15.79 -15.15
CA VAL A 548 13.42 14.64 -14.58
C VAL A 548 14.45 13.58 -14.19
N VAL A 549 14.32 13.07 -12.97
CA VAL A 549 15.17 11.98 -12.47
C VAL A 549 14.27 10.82 -12.06
N TYR A 550 14.48 9.68 -12.69
CA TYR A 550 13.95 8.40 -12.25
C TYR A 550 14.96 7.76 -11.33
N GLN A 551 14.75 7.94 -10.03
CA GLN A 551 15.56 7.28 -9.01
C GLN A 551 14.96 5.90 -8.75
N ILE A 552 15.64 4.89 -9.27
CA ILE A 552 15.37 3.49 -8.97
C ILE A 552 16.17 3.13 -7.73
N TYR A 553 15.52 2.40 -6.84
CA TYR A 553 16.18 1.67 -5.78
C TYR A 553 15.91 0.21 -6.08
N GLU A 554 16.87 -0.49 -6.71
CA GLU A 554 16.70 -1.88 -7.15
C GLU A 554 16.30 -2.82 -6.00
N GLY A 555 16.59 -2.41 -4.76
CA GLY A 555 16.64 -3.36 -3.66
C GLY A 555 17.90 -4.23 -3.81
N PRO A 556 18.11 -5.23 -2.94
CA PRO A 556 19.13 -6.26 -3.11
C PRO A 556 18.83 -7.20 -4.26
#